data_AF-A0A2J7TLK6-F1
#
_entry.id   AF-A0A2J7TLK6-F1
#
_cell.length_a   1.000
_cell.length_b   1.000
_cell.length_c   1.000
_cell.angle_alpha   90.00
_cell.angle_beta   90.00
_cell.angle_gamma   90.00
#
_symmetry.space_group_name_H-M   'P 1'
#
loop_
_entity.id
_entity.type
_entity.pdbx_description
1 polymer ?
#
loop_
_entity_poly.entity_id
_entity_poly.type
_entity_poly.pdbx_seq_one_letter_code
_entity_poly.pdbx_strand_id
1 'polypeptide(L)'
;MDELAKRFNVSRDAIHRHWTLHIDDETKAKYLAGPLKMQQLLDKAREEEHSLIDYFGLVRTVLTDQFVRASETNNANAVGVIAGRLLETLRQIGKITGEIREFSNSTTINNFNLFTSPDFARLQGALIKALAPHPAARADVIRMLRDFESAKPIDPAMKTIEHIPPEES
;
A
#
# COMPACT_ATOMS: atom_id res chain seq x y z
N MET A 1 7.33 -41.05 -20.49
CA MET A 1 7.69 -40.90 -21.92
C MET A 1 7.15 -42.02 -22.78
N ASP A 2 7.22 -43.28 -22.32
CA ASP A 2 6.72 -44.44 -23.09
C ASP A 2 5.18 -44.43 -23.30
N GLU A 3 4.42 -43.87 -22.36
CA GLU A 3 2.96 -43.72 -22.52
C GLU A 3 2.57 -42.66 -23.57
N LEU A 4 3.31 -41.55 -23.65
CA LEU A 4 3.10 -40.52 -24.67
C LEU A 4 3.50 -41.05 -26.07
N ALA A 5 4.58 -41.84 -26.14
CA ALA A 5 5.01 -42.51 -27.37
C ALA A 5 3.92 -43.43 -27.93
N LYS A 6 3.28 -44.23 -27.06
CA LYS A 6 2.14 -45.07 -27.45
C LYS A 6 0.91 -44.24 -27.85
N ARG A 7 0.61 -43.16 -27.14
CA ARG A 7 -0.57 -42.32 -27.40
C ARG A 7 -0.50 -41.59 -28.74
N PHE A 8 0.69 -41.12 -29.12
CA PHE A 8 0.91 -40.41 -30.38
C PHE A 8 1.48 -41.31 -31.49
N ASN A 9 1.62 -42.61 -31.22
CA ASN A 9 2.17 -43.61 -32.13
C ASN A 9 3.54 -43.22 -32.75
N VAL A 10 4.40 -42.61 -31.95
CA VAL A 10 5.75 -42.18 -32.33
C VAL A 10 6.79 -42.86 -31.44
N SER A 11 8.03 -42.99 -31.92
CA SER A 11 9.08 -43.60 -31.12
C SER A 11 9.45 -42.73 -29.91
N ARG A 12 9.81 -43.37 -28.80
CA ARG A 12 10.27 -42.70 -27.58
C ARG A 12 11.42 -41.73 -27.86
N ASP A 13 12.35 -42.14 -28.71
CA ASP A 13 13.53 -41.33 -29.06
C ASP A 13 13.17 -40.10 -29.91
N ALA A 14 12.08 -40.15 -30.68
CA ALA A 14 11.57 -39.00 -31.39
C ALA A 14 10.97 -37.96 -30.43
N ILE A 15 10.23 -38.41 -29.41
CA ILE A 15 9.70 -37.52 -28.36
C ILE A 15 10.85 -36.90 -27.55
N HIS A 16 11.85 -37.70 -27.19
CA HIS A 16 13.00 -37.20 -26.45
C HIS A 16 13.73 -36.11 -27.24
N ARG A 17 14.02 -36.36 -28.53
CA ARG A 17 14.65 -35.37 -29.42
C ARG A 17 13.80 -34.12 -29.62
N HIS A 18 12.49 -34.28 -29.77
CA HIS A 18 11.56 -33.15 -29.89
C HIS A 18 11.57 -32.28 -28.62
N TRP A 19 11.51 -32.91 -27.45
CA TRP A 19 11.58 -32.23 -26.16
C TRP A 19 12.91 -31.49 -25.96
N THR A 20 14.04 -32.08 -26.36
CA THR A 20 15.36 -31.47 -26.14
C THR A 20 15.74 -30.42 -27.19
N LEU A 21 15.34 -30.61 -28.46
CA LEU A 21 15.83 -29.80 -29.58
C LEU A 21 14.82 -28.77 -30.10
N HIS A 22 13.53 -28.99 -29.90
CA HIS A 22 12.48 -28.20 -30.56
C HIS A 22 11.52 -27.48 -29.61
N ILE A 23 11.58 -27.76 -28.31
CA ILE A 23 10.80 -27.02 -27.32
C ILE A 23 11.71 -26.01 -26.63
N ASP A 24 11.30 -24.75 -26.67
CA ASP A 24 11.97 -23.65 -26.01
C ASP A 24 11.87 -23.76 -24.47
N ASP A 25 12.87 -23.25 -23.76
CA ASP A 25 12.99 -23.42 -22.31
C ASP A 25 11.87 -22.71 -21.54
N GLU A 26 11.32 -21.61 -22.07
CA GLU A 26 10.13 -20.95 -21.50
C GLU A 26 8.90 -21.87 -21.60
N THR A 27 8.78 -22.61 -22.69
CA THR A 27 7.68 -23.56 -22.91
C THR A 27 7.85 -24.80 -22.03
N LYS A 28 9.08 -25.30 -21.85
CA LYS A 28 9.37 -26.39 -20.89
C LYS A 28 9.02 -25.98 -19.46
N ALA A 29 9.35 -24.75 -19.06
CA ALA A 29 9.02 -24.22 -17.75
C ALA A 29 7.50 -24.11 -17.53
N LYS A 30 6.73 -23.67 -18.54
CA LYS A 30 5.26 -23.64 -18.51
C LYS A 30 4.64 -25.04 -18.35
N TYR A 31 5.22 -26.07 -18.97
CA TYR A 31 4.75 -27.45 -18.80
C TYR A 31 5.14 -28.06 -17.45
N LEU A 32 6.35 -27.77 -16.94
CA LEU A 32 6.82 -28.23 -15.62
C LEU A 32 6.10 -27.53 -14.47
N ALA A 33 5.72 -26.27 -14.67
CA ALA A 33 4.94 -25.46 -13.74
C ALA A 33 3.48 -25.32 -14.19
N GLY A 34 2.91 -26.42 -14.71
CA GLY A 34 1.61 -26.46 -15.41
C GLY A 34 0.48 -25.65 -14.76
N PRO A 35 -0.60 -25.34 -15.50
CA PRO A 35 -1.69 -24.47 -15.05
C PRO A 35 -2.29 -24.85 -13.68
N LEU A 36 -2.25 -26.14 -13.33
CA LEU A 36 -2.60 -26.66 -12.01
C LEU A 36 -1.67 -26.18 -10.89
N LYS A 37 -0.36 -26.14 -11.12
CA LYS A 37 0.63 -25.64 -10.15
C LYS A 37 0.57 -24.12 -10.02
N MET A 38 0.28 -23.42 -11.11
CA MET A 38 -0.01 -21.97 -11.08
C MET A 38 -1.30 -21.66 -10.33
N GLN A 39 -2.37 -22.43 -10.52
CA GLN A 39 -3.59 -22.32 -9.72
C GLN A 39 -3.33 -22.63 -8.25
N GLN A 40 -2.59 -23.68 -7.93
CA GLN A 40 -2.22 -23.99 -6.54
C GLN A 40 -1.34 -22.91 -5.89
N LEU A 41 -0.45 -22.27 -6.65
CA LEU A 41 0.35 -21.14 -6.17
C LEU A 41 -0.51 -19.88 -6.00
N LEU A 42 -1.49 -19.65 -6.87
CA LEU A 42 -2.47 -18.57 -6.73
C LEU A 42 -3.44 -18.80 -5.56
N ASP A 43 -3.87 -20.04 -5.33
CA ASP A 43 -4.73 -20.41 -4.21
C ASP A 43 -3.95 -20.29 -2.90
N LYS A 44 -2.68 -20.70 -2.86
CA LYS A 44 -1.78 -20.43 -1.73
C LYS A 44 -1.51 -18.94 -1.53
N ALA A 45 -1.29 -18.18 -2.60
CA ALA A 45 -1.13 -16.73 -2.50
C ALA A 45 -2.42 -16.05 -2.01
N ARG A 46 -3.61 -16.58 -2.36
CA ARG A 46 -4.91 -16.13 -1.84
C ARG A 46 -5.15 -16.50 -0.39
N GLU A 47 -4.68 -17.68 0.04
CA GLU A 47 -4.63 -18.08 1.46
C GLU A 47 -3.61 -17.23 2.24
N GLU A 48 -2.52 -16.79 1.60
CA GLU A 48 -1.54 -15.86 2.17
C GLU A 48 -1.99 -14.39 2.09
N GLU A 49 -2.95 -14.05 1.22
CA GLU A 49 -3.62 -12.74 1.11
C GLU A 49 -4.72 -12.55 2.18
N HIS A 50 -4.57 -13.16 3.35
CA HIS A 50 -5.37 -12.74 4.49
C HIS A 50 -5.08 -11.26 4.77
N SER A 51 -6.12 -10.44 4.67
CA SER A 51 -5.99 -9.03 4.98
C SER A 51 -5.55 -8.90 6.43
N LEU A 52 -4.70 -7.92 6.74
CA LEU A 52 -4.24 -7.68 8.10
C LEU A 52 -5.43 -7.56 9.09
N ILE A 53 -6.58 -7.09 8.61
CA ILE A 53 -7.84 -7.05 9.37
C ILE A 53 -8.38 -8.42 9.76
N ASP A 54 -8.21 -9.43 8.92
CA ASP A 54 -8.65 -10.82 9.18
C ASP A 54 -7.80 -11.45 10.27
N TYR A 55 -6.48 -11.22 10.23
CA TYR A 55 -5.58 -11.62 11.31
C TYR A 55 -5.92 -10.94 12.63
N PHE A 56 -6.20 -9.64 12.62
CA PHE A 56 -6.69 -8.95 13.82
C PHE A 56 -8.04 -9.49 14.30
N GLY A 57 -8.93 -9.91 13.39
CA GLY A 57 -10.18 -10.59 13.70
C GLY A 57 -9.97 -11.94 14.41
N LEU A 58 -8.99 -12.73 13.96
CA LEU A 58 -8.59 -13.99 14.59
C LEU A 58 -8.00 -13.74 15.98
N VAL A 59 -7.05 -12.81 16.10
CA VAL A 59 -6.41 -12.43 17.37
C VAL A 59 -7.45 -11.95 18.37
N ARG A 60 -8.41 -11.12 17.94
CA ARG A 60 -9.52 -10.67 18.78
C ARG A 60 -10.33 -11.85 19.32
N THR A 61 -10.71 -12.79 18.45
CA THR A 61 -11.49 -13.98 18.85
C THR A 61 -10.76 -14.80 19.91
N VAL A 62 -9.47 -15.07 19.72
CA VAL A 62 -8.65 -15.82 20.68
C VAL A 62 -8.52 -15.07 22.00
N LEU A 63 -8.22 -13.76 21.96
CA LEU A 63 -8.09 -12.95 23.18
C LEU A 63 -9.43 -12.83 23.94
N THR A 64 -10.56 -12.78 23.25
CA THR A 64 -11.88 -12.80 23.89
C THR A 64 -12.15 -14.13 24.60
N ASP A 65 -11.86 -15.28 23.98
CA ASP A 65 -11.99 -16.59 24.65
C ASP A 65 -11.10 -16.67 25.90
N GLN A 66 -9.84 -16.22 25.80
CA GLN A 66 -8.92 -16.20 26.95
C GLN A 66 -9.38 -15.24 28.05
N PHE A 67 -9.96 -14.09 27.69
CA PHE A 67 -10.51 -13.15 28.65
C PHE A 67 -11.67 -13.78 29.45
N VAL A 68 -12.58 -14.48 28.76
CA VAL A 68 -13.69 -15.20 29.41
C VAL A 68 -13.14 -16.26 30.36
N ARG A 69 -12.23 -17.13 29.92
CA ARG A 69 -11.61 -18.16 30.78
C ARG A 69 -10.87 -17.59 31.98
N ALA A 70 -10.14 -16.49 31.81
CA ALA A 70 -9.45 -15.80 32.90
C ALA A 70 -10.44 -15.20 33.90
N SER A 71 -11.59 -14.72 33.42
CA SER A 71 -12.66 -14.20 34.28
C SER A 71 -13.36 -15.30 35.09
N GLU A 72 -13.60 -16.47 34.48
CA GLU A 72 -14.21 -17.63 35.14
C GLU A 72 -13.32 -18.20 36.26
N THR A 73 -12.00 -18.12 36.09
CA THR A 73 -11.02 -18.55 37.10
C THR A 73 -10.72 -17.48 38.15
N ASN A 74 -11.42 -16.34 38.10
CA ASN A 74 -11.30 -15.19 38.99
C ASN A 74 -9.85 -14.66 39.16
N ASN A 75 -9.03 -14.82 38.12
CA ASN A 75 -7.64 -14.34 38.12
C ASN A 75 -7.59 -12.89 37.62
N ALA A 76 -7.78 -11.94 38.54
CA ALA A 76 -7.83 -10.50 38.24
C ALA A 76 -6.60 -9.99 37.47
N ASN A 77 -5.41 -10.53 37.75
CA ASN A 77 -4.18 -10.12 37.05
C ASN A 77 -4.20 -10.58 35.58
N ALA A 78 -4.58 -11.83 35.32
CA ALA A 78 -4.69 -12.34 33.96
C ALA A 78 -5.78 -11.59 33.16
N VAL A 79 -6.92 -11.31 33.80
CA VAL A 79 -8.01 -10.51 33.23
C VAL A 79 -7.51 -9.13 32.81
N GLY A 80 -6.78 -8.42 33.69
CA GLY A 80 -6.25 -7.09 33.40
C GLY A 80 -5.26 -7.08 32.22
N VAL A 81 -4.34 -8.05 32.18
CA VAL A 81 -3.36 -8.19 31.09
C VAL A 81 -4.05 -8.48 29.75
N ILE A 82 -4.98 -9.43 29.73
CA ILE A 82 -5.70 -9.82 28.51
C ILE A 82 -6.60 -8.67 28.04
N ALA A 83 -7.30 -7.99 28.95
CA ALA A 83 -8.10 -6.80 28.63
C ALA A 83 -7.27 -5.72 27.95
N GLY A 84 -6.07 -5.43 28.45
CA GLY A 84 -5.16 -4.45 27.84
C GLY A 84 -4.76 -4.82 26.40
N ARG A 85 -4.45 -6.10 26.15
CA ARG A 85 -4.10 -6.59 24.80
C ARG A 85 -5.29 -6.64 23.86
N LEU A 86 -6.48 -6.96 24.38
CA LEU A 86 -7.72 -6.94 23.61
C LEU A 86 -8.09 -5.50 23.20
N LEU A 87 -7.95 -4.53 24.11
CA LEU A 87 -8.15 -3.11 23.80
C LEU A 87 -7.17 -2.59 22.74
N GLU A 88 -5.90 -3.00 22.79
CA GLU A 88 -4.93 -2.66 21.75
C GLU A 88 -5.32 -3.23 20.39
N THR A 89 -5.72 -4.51 20.35
CA THR A 89 -6.21 -5.17 19.14
C THR A 89 -7.41 -4.43 18.53
N LEU A 90 -8.39 -4.06 19.37
CA LEU A 90 -9.57 -3.31 18.95
C LEU A 90 -9.22 -1.90 18.44
N ARG A 91 -8.23 -1.24 19.06
CA ARG A 91 -7.72 0.06 18.61
C ARG A 91 -7.07 -0.05 17.23
N GLN A 92 -6.26 -1.07 16.98
CA GLN A 92 -5.65 -1.28 15.66
C GLN A 92 -6.70 -1.57 14.58
N ILE A 93 -7.70 -2.40 14.90
CA ILE A 93 -8.85 -2.64 14.01
C ILE A 93 -9.54 -1.30 13.69
N GLY A 94 -9.88 -0.50 14.70
CA GLY A 94 -10.56 0.78 14.50
C GLY A 94 -9.73 1.82 13.75
N LYS A 95 -8.39 1.77 13.84
CA LYS A 95 -7.49 2.60 13.01
C LYS A 95 -7.50 2.16 11.54
N ILE A 96 -7.47 0.85 11.29
CA ILE A 96 -7.48 0.28 9.94
C ILE A 96 -8.83 0.50 9.25
N THR A 97 -9.94 0.34 9.97
CA THR A 97 -11.30 0.57 9.44
C THR A 97 -11.68 2.05 9.38
N GLY A 98 -10.90 2.92 10.04
CA GLY A 98 -11.18 4.37 10.11
C GLY A 98 -12.31 4.73 11.07
N GLU A 99 -12.82 3.78 11.87
CA GLU A 99 -13.80 4.00 12.93
C GLU A 99 -13.23 4.88 14.05
N ILE A 100 -11.94 4.73 14.33
CA ILE A 100 -11.19 5.62 15.21
C ILE A 100 -10.56 6.70 14.32
N ARG A 101 -11.37 7.67 13.92
CA ARG A 101 -10.84 8.97 13.49
C ARG A 101 -10.17 9.55 14.73
N GLU A 102 -8.84 9.63 14.74
CA GLU A 102 -8.10 10.08 15.92
C GLU A 102 -8.74 11.39 16.42
N PHE A 103 -9.14 11.43 17.70
CA PHE A 103 -9.43 12.67 18.43
C PHE A 103 -8.16 13.53 18.64
N SER A 104 -7.09 13.21 17.92
CA SER A 104 -5.87 14.00 17.81
C SER A 104 -6.05 14.94 16.64
N ASN A 105 -5.98 16.24 16.91
CA ASN A 105 -5.88 17.36 15.96
C ASN A 105 -5.34 16.94 14.59
N SER A 106 -6.22 16.42 13.73
CA SER A 106 -5.88 16.13 12.36
C SER A 106 -5.75 17.48 11.69
N THR A 107 -4.53 18.02 11.73
CA THR A 107 -4.04 18.88 10.67
C THR A 107 -4.26 18.07 9.41
N THR A 108 -5.40 18.29 8.78
CA THR A 108 -5.73 17.74 7.50
C THR A 108 -4.71 18.37 6.57
N ILE A 109 -3.59 17.69 6.33
CA ILE A 109 -2.67 18.03 5.25
C ILE A 109 -3.41 17.62 3.97
N ASN A 110 -4.36 18.48 3.58
CA ASN A 110 -4.85 18.51 2.23
C ASN A 110 -3.62 18.86 1.39
N ASN A 111 -3.07 17.89 0.66
CA ASN A 111 -2.16 18.15 -0.45
C ASN A 111 -2.96 18.92 -1.51
N PHE A 112 -3.24 20.18 -1.24
CA PHE A 112 -4.04 21.05 -2.07
C PHE A 112 -3.15 21.49 -3.22
N ASN A 113 -3.29 20.81 -4.35
CA ASN A 113 -2.59 21.18 -5.59
C ASN A 113 -3.21 22.45 -6.18
N LEU A 114 -2.92 23.59 -5.54
CA LEU A 114 -3.35 24.94 -5.90
C LEU A 114 -3.12 25.24 -7.38
N PHE A 115 -2.03 24.74 -7.95
CA PHE A 115 -1.60 25.03 -9.31
C PHE A 115 -2.56 24.45 -10.37
N THR A 116 -3.28 23.38 -10.06
CA THR A 116 -4.30 22.80 -10.95
C THR A 116 -5.71 23.35 -10.71
N SER A 117 -5.88 24.21 -9.70
CA SER A 117 -7.18 24.77 -9.36
C SER A 117 -7.65 25.77 -10.43
N PRO A 118 -8.91 25.66 -10.91
CA PRO A 118 -9.52 26.68 -11.77
C PRO A 118 -9.49 28.10 -11.19
N ASP A 119 -9.50 28.23 -9.86
CA ASP A 119 -9.45 29.53 -9.18
C ASP A 119 -8.06 30.17 -9.23
N PHE A 120 -7.00 29.36 -9.25
CA PHE A 120 -5.63 29.85 -9.41
C PHE A 120 -5.38 30.37 -10.84
N ALA A 121 -5.92 29.69 -11.85
CA ALA A 121 -5.89 30.16 -13.23
C ALA A 121 -6.63 31.52 -13.40
N ARG A 122 -7.75 31.70 -12.70
CA ARG A 122 -8.48 32.97 -12.67
C ARG A 122 -7.66 34.10 -12.02
N LEU A 123 -6.96 33.80 -10.92
CA LEU A 123 -6.07 34.75 -10.25
C LEU A 123 -4.92 35.18 -11.17
N GLN A 124 -4.25 34.24 -11.85
CA GLN A 124 -3.17 34.54 -12.80
C GLN A 124 -3.66 35.48 -13.91
N GLY A 125 -4.83 35.21 -14.49
CA GLY A 125 -5.41 36.05 -15.53
C GLY A 125 -5.76 37.47 -15.05
N ALA A 126 -6.34 37.58 -13.85
CA ALA A 126 -6.66 38.88 -13.25
C ALA A 126 -5.40 39.70 -12.95
N LEU A 127 -4.35 39.06 -12.45
CA LEU A 127 -3.06 39.70 -12.15
C LEU A 127 -2.37 40.25 -13.40
N ILE A 128 -2.32 39.45 -14.47
CA ILE A 128 -1.74 39.88 -15.76
C ILE A 128 -2.53 41.05 -16.36
N LYS A 129 -3.86 41.03 -16.22
CA LYS A 129 -4.72 42.12 -16.70
C LYS A 129 -4.51 43.41 -15.90
N ALA A 130 -4.36 43.31 -14.58
CA ALA A 130 -4.06 44.46 -13.71
C ALA A 130 -2.70 45.10 -14.03
N LEU A 131 -1.72 44.30 -14.43
CA LEU A 131 -0.38 44.77 -14.81
C LEU A 131 -0.25 45.24 -16.26
N ALA A 132 -1.34 45.29 -17.03
CA ALA A 132 -1.32 45.75 -18.42
C ALA A 132 -0.70 47.15 -18.63
N PRO A 133 -0.91 48.14 -17.74
CA PRO A 133 -0.28 49.47 -17.86
C PRO A 133 1.22 49.51 -17.56
N HIS A 134 1.80 48.46 -16.96
CA HIS A 134 3.19 48.41 -16.50
C HIS A 134 3.96 47.26 -17.18
N PRO A 135 4.48 47.48 -18.41
CA PRO A 135 5.03 46.40 -19.24
C PRO A 135 6.28 45.73 -18.65
N ALA A 136 7.14 46.48 -17.94
CA ALA A 136 8.30 45.93 -17.26
C ALA A 136 7.90 44.99 -16.11
N ALA A 137 7.02 45.45 -15.21
CA ALA A 137 6.51 44.65 -14.09
C ALA A 137 5.74 43.40 -14.57
N ARG A 138 4.99 43.52 -15.67
CA ARG A 138 4.29 42.39 -16.29
C ARG A 138 5.25 41.30 -16.76
N ALA A 139 6.38 41.66 -17.36
CA ALA A 139 7.37 40.69 -17.82
C ALA A 139 8.02 39.92 -16.66
N ASP A 140 8.32 40.61 -15.55
CA ASP A 140 8.90 39.99 -14.36
C ASP A 140 7.94 39.01 -13.68
N VAL A 141 6.66 39.36 -13.59
CA VAL A 141 5.64 38.48 -13.01
C VAL A 141 5.39 37.25 -13.89
N ILE A 142 5.39 37.39 -15.22
CA ILE A 142 5.25 36.25 -16.14
C ILE A 142 6.42 35.27 -15.97
N ARG A 143 7.65 35.79 -15.83
CA ARG A 143 8.85 34.99 -15.59
C ARG A 143 8.72 34.19 -14.29
N MET A 144 8.36 34.88 -13.22
CA MET A 144 8.13 34.28 -11.90
C MET A 144 7.08 33.16 -11.95
N LEU A 145 5.92 33.39 -12.58
CA LEU A 145 4.85 32.38 -12.68
C LEU A 145 5.30 31.14 -13.45
N ARG A 146 6.08 31.31 -14.53
CA ARG A 146 6.63 30.20 -15.31
C ARG A 146 7.67 29.38 -14.53
N ASP A 147 8.50 30.06 -13.74
CA ASP A 147 9.48 29.39 -12.87
C ASP A 147 8.77 28.57 -11.79
N PHE A 148 7.67 29.09 -11.22
CA PHE A 148 6.83 28.35 -10.28
C PHE A 148 6.12 27.14 -10.92
N GLU A 149 5.64 27.26 -12.16
CA GLU A 149 5.03 26.13 -12.90
C GLU A 149 6.05 25.06 -13.29
N SER A 150 7.31 25.44 -13.48
CA SER A 150 8.41 24.55 -13.86
C SER A 150 9.10 23.89 -12.65
N ALA A 151 8.84 24.38 -11.44
CA ALA A 151 9.40 23.85 -10.21
C ALA A 151 8.89 22.41 -9.99
N LYS A 152 9.81 21.44 -9.98
CA LYS A 152 9.53 20.04 -9.66
C LYS A 152 8.95 19.94 -8.24
N PRO A 153 7.97 19.06 -7.96
CA PRO A 153 7.47 18.86 -6.61
C PRO A 153 8.62 18.63 -5.63
N ILE A 154 8.54 19.32 -4.48
CA ILE A 154 9.48 19.20 -3.37
C ILE A 154 9.47 17.72 -2.95
N ASP A 155 10.64 17.09 -2.97
CA ASP A 155 10.80 15.72 -2.49
C ASP A 155 10.42 15.67 -0.99
N PRO A 156 9.44 14.85 -0.58
CA PRO A 156 8.97 14.80 0.82
C PRO A 156 10.04 14.31 1.81
N ALA A 157 11.24 13.95 1.36
CA ALA A 157 12.38 13.59 2.20
C ALA A 157 13.12 14.79 2.83
N MET A 158 12.66 16.03 2.64
CA MET A 158 13.27 17.20 3.29
C MET A 158 12.97 17.18 4.81
N LYS A 159 13.99 16.79 5.58
CA LYS A 159 13.97 16.62 7.04
C LYS A 159 13.26 17.78 7.75
N THR A 160 12.19 17.44 8.46
CA THR A 160 11.56 18.32 9.44
C THR A 160 12.59 18.70 10.52
N ILE A 161 12.66 19.98 10.86
CA ILE A 161 13.52 20.47 11.95
C ILE A 161 13.06 19.79 13.24
N GLU A 162 13.90 18.92 13.81
CA GLU A 162 13.65 18.30 15.10
C GLU A 162 13.60 19.41 16.17
N HIS A 163 12.47 19.50 16.88
CA HIS A 163 12.33 20.36 18.04
C HIS A 163 13.04 19.71 19.22
N ILE A 164 14.20 20.24 19.60
CA ILE A 164 14.92 19.87 20.83
C ILE A 164 14.16 20.53 21.99
N PRO A 165 13.60 19.77 22.95
CA PRO A 165 12.94 20.34 24.12
C PRO A 165 13.95 21.12 24.97
N PRO A 166 13.55 22.24 25.60
CA PRO A 166 14.44 22.99 26.47
C PRO A 166 14.77 22.17 27.73
N GLU A 167 16.06 22.07 28.05
CA GLU A 167 16.53 21.48 29.31
C GLU A 167 16.04 22.34 30.50
N GLU A 168 15.29 21.70 31.40
CA GLU A 168 14.83 22.33 32.65
C GLU A 168 16.04 22.69 33.52
N SER A 169 16.13 23.97 33.88
CA SER A 169 17.11 24.55 34.82
C SER A 169 16.51 24.67 36.21
#